data_AF-A0AAP7CCM2-F1
#
_entry.id   AF-A0AAP7CCM2-F1
#
_cell.length_a   1.000
_cell.length_b   1.000
_cell.length_c   1.000
_cell.angle_alpha   90.00
_cell.angle_beta   90.00
_cell.angle_gamma   90.00
#
_symmetry.space_group_name_H-M   'P 1'
#
loop_
_entity.id
_entity.type
_entity.pdbx_description
1 polymer ?
#
loop_
_entity_poly.entity_id
_entity_poly.type
_entity_poly.pdbx_seq_one_letter_code
_entity_poly.pdbx_strand_id
1 'polypeptide(L)'
;MDDEVLNAYRQSKYAKPYFFIDDQLAKLRTHGLVIQNSEAARSMLRECGYFRFTGYAYYFKQDDDFPPGTTFGQIVDLYKFDESVRKKFVEGLEMIEVWLRSQLSNRLGFYHPFAHRIPAYLRKDSSIWTAGSLSIKQSKHIGWIADYSREERRSQSDFVQHFRRKYGPHLPVWAATEIMTMGTLRRLFDLLHEEDAALIAARAGITLKNGKGDHGTFSRWLDHFRYLRNVCAHYGRVWNKVFDTSLAEPRDHIQELSHLKGLPHKPYKTIAAMRFLFARIYPGSSWSEEMVNLLQSFVRRSGIPLVAMGFPEGWDEELIWRRNYEPDLHDYKVIDHINQIECITQPKLLETFHPERDERGRKDLLRYLVKNKGVFLHETGETKYYPTFQFNTDLSDVDPNVGNVNEVLIDKFAGREPVAQAVQQWWVRSSPVKWCSRLCFRLGMQFGVLGYAVSWWWSPWSSPCRCMRCLVCSSADSDM
;
A
#
# COMPACT_ATOMS: atom_id res chain seq x y z
N MET A 1 -39.57 19.46 17.44
CA MET A 1 -38.31 19.84 16.78
C MET A 1 -37.47 20.48 17.85
N ASP A 2 -36.27 19.97 18.10
CA ASP A 2 -35.44 20.33 19.27
C ASP A 2 -35.16 21.85 19.32
N ASP A 3 -35.28 22.48 20.50
CA ASP A 3 -35.12 23.93 20.67
C ASP A 3 -33.70 24.40 20.28
N GLU A 4 -32.72 23.51 20.41
CA GLU A 4 -31.33 23.72 20.01
C GLU A 4 -31.19 23.86 18.48
N VAL A 5 -31.91 23.02 17.74
CA VAL A 5 -31.96 23.05 16.27
C VAL A 5 -32.65 24.33 15.78
N LEU A 6 -33.75 24.72 16.41
CA LEU A 6 -34.48 25.96 16.08
C LEU A 6 -33.62 27.22 16.34
N ASN A 7 -32.85 27.24 17.43
CA ASN A 7 -31.94 28.35 17.72
C ASN A 7 -30.80 28.45 16.70
N ALA A 8 -30.24 27.32 16.25
CA ALA A 8 -29.23 27.33 15.18
C ALA A 8 -29.79 27.90 13.86
N TYR A 9 -31.03 27.55 13.50
CA TYR A 9 -31.70 28.12 12.32
C TYR A 9 -31.93 29.63 12.44
N ARG A 10 -32.38 30.12 13.60
CA ARG A 10 -32.63 31.54 13.86
C ARG A 10 -31.37 32.42 13.77
N GLN A 11 -30.20 31.83 13.93
CA GLN A 11 -28.91 32.53 13.81
C GLN A 11 -28.38 32.58 12.37
N SER A 12 -28.99 31.86 11.43
CA SER A 12 -28.58 31.88 10.02
C SER A 12 -28.96 33.20 9.34
N LYS A 13 -27.99 33.84 8.69
CA LYS A 13 -28.21 35.03 7.85
C LYS A 13 -28.61 34.70 6.40
N TYR A 14 -28.82 33.41 6.08
CA TYR A 14 -29.14 32.97 4.73
C TYR A 14 -30.60 33.31 4.36
N ALA A 15 -30.78 34.31 3.52
CA ALA A 15 -32.09 34.81 3.08
C ALA A 15 -32.38 34.56 1.58
N LYS A 16 -31.59 33.73 0.89
CA LYS A 16 -31.82 33.47 -0.55
C LYS A 16 -33.09 32.61 -0.72
N PRO A 17 -34.05 33.01 -1.57
CA PRO A 17 -35.28 32.25 -1.76
C PRO A 17 -35.02 30.93 -2.48
N TYR A 18 -35.93 29.98 -2.30
CA TYR A 18 -35.99 28.80 -3.16
C TYR A 18 -36.43 29.21 -4.57
N PHE A 19 -35.72 28.72 -5.58
CA PHE A 19 -36.05 28.93 -6.99
C PHE A 19 -36.52 27.62 -7.61
N PHE A 20 -37.63 27.65 -8.35
CA PHE A 20 -38.02 26.52 -9.19
C PHE A 20 -37.07 26.37 -10.37
N ILE A 21 -37.10 25.22 -11.06
CA ILE A 21 -36.17 24.92 -12.16
C ILE A 21 -36.21 26.01 -13.25
N ASP A 22 -37.39 26.54 -13.56
CA ASP A 22 -37.53 27.56 -14.59
C ASP A 22 -36.94 28.90 -14.16
N ASP A 23 -37.09 29.27 -12.88
CA ASP A 23 -36.46 30.46 -12.31
C ASP A 23 -34.94 30.31 -12.25
N GLN A 24 -34.45 29.10 -11.97
CA GLN A 24 -33.03 28.77 -12.00
C GLN A 24 -32.45 28.95 -13.42
N LEU A 25 -33.17 28.48 -14.45
CA LEU A 25 -32.76 28.66 -15.86
C LEU A 25 -32.83 30.13 -16.28
N ALA A 26 -33.88 30.85 -15.87
CA ALA A 26 -34.01 32.28 -16.12
C ALA A 26 -32.82 33.04 -15.51
N LYS A 27 -32.47 32.73 -14.25
CA LYS A 27 -31.30 33.29 -13.59
C LYS A 27 -30.00 33.02 -14.34
N LEU A 28 -29.78 31.79 -14.80
CA LEU A 28 -28.59 31.46 -15.59
C LEU A 28 -28.51 32.28 -16.88
N ARG A 29 -29.65 32.50 -17.55
CA ARG A 29 -29.72 33.38 -18.74
C ARG A 29 -29.45 34.84 -18.41
N THR A 30 -29.98 35.36 -17.30
CA THR A 30 -29.72 36.73 -16.85
C THR A 30 -28.23 36.98 -16.65
N HIS A 31 -27.50 35.97 -16.16
CA HIS A 31 -26.04 36.02 -16.02
C HIS A 31 -25.27 35.75 -17.34
N GLY A 32 -25.94 35.68 -18.49
CA GLY A 32 -25.29 35.54 -19.80
C GLY A 32 -25.08 34.11 -20.31
N LEU A 33 -25.63 33.07 -19.63
CA LEU A 33 -25.46 31.69 -20.09
C LEU A 33 -26.34 31.39 -21.31
N VAL A 34 -25.73 30.89 -22.39
CA VAL A 34 -26.43 30.46 -23.59
C VAL A 34 -27.06 29.07 -23.37
N ILE A 35 -28.39 29.03 -23.34
CA ILE A 35 -29.18 27.79 -23.21
C ILE A 35 -29.89 27.50 -24.52
N GLN A 36 -29.28 26.66 -25.36
CA GLN A 36 -29.81 26.30 -26.68
C GLN A 36 -31.05 25.40 -26.60
N ASN A 37 -31.02 24.38 -25.73
CA ASN A 37 -32.12 23.46 -25.52
C ASN A 37 -32.64 23.57 -24.08
N SER A 38 -33.75 24.30 -23.91
CA SER A 38 -34.37 24.52 -22.60
C SER A 38 -34.82 23.23 -21.93
N GLU A 39 -35.33 22.26 -22.70
CA GLU A 39 -35.86 21.01 -22.15
C GLU A 39 -34.73 20.11 -21.63
N ALA A 40 -33.65 19.99 -22.40
CA ALA A 40 -32.45 19.29 -21.95
C ALA A 40 -31.85 19.94 -20.69
N ALA A 41 -31.84 21.28 -20.62
CA ALA A 41 -31.36 22.00 -19.45
C ALA A 41 -32.26 21.78 -18.22
N ARG A 42 -33.59 21.78 -18.38
CA ARG A 42 -34.55 21.43 -17.31
C ARG A 42 -34.30 20.02 -16.78
N SER A 43 -34.19 19.03 -17.67
CA SER A 43 -33.92 17.63 -17.28
C SER A 43 -32.60 17.51 -16.53
N MET A 44 -31.54 18.15 -17.02
CA MET A 44 -30.24 18.15 -16.34
C MET A 44 -30.34 18.75 -14.93
N LEU A 45 -30.96 19.92 -14.75
CA LEU A 45 -31.10 20.52 -13.42
C LEU A 45 -32.00 19.71 -12.50
N ARG A 46 -33.00 19.00 -13.04
CA ARG A 46 -33.85 18.07 -12.29
C ARG A 46 -33.06 16.87 -11.77
N GLU A 47 -32.13 16.33 -12.58
CA GLU A 47 -31.34 15.15 -12.24
C GLU A 47 -30.12 15.47 -11.37
N CYS A 48 -29.32 16.47 -11.75
CA CYS A 48 -28.07 16.78 -11.06
C CYS A 48 -28.22 17.79 -9.91
N GLY A 49 -29.30 18.59 -9.93
CA GLY A 49 -29.52 19.70 -9.02
C GLY A 49 -28.74 20.98 -9.41
N TYR A 50 -29.37 22.14 -9.19
CA TYR A 50 -28.80 23.45 -9.49
C TYR A 50 -27.46 23.71 -8.81
N PHE A 51 -27.36 23.43 -7.51
CA PHE A 51 -26.15 23.73 -6.74
C PHE A 51 -24.93 22.97 -7.26
N ARG A 52 -25.12 21.69 -7.63
CA ARG A 52 -24.05 20.87 -8.23
C ARG A 52 -23.66 21.43 -9.58
N PHE A 53 -24.64 21.73 -10.45
CA PHE A 53 -24.38 22.35 -11.75
C PHE A 53 -23.59 23.67 -11.62
N THR A 54 -24.01 24.58 -10.73
CA THR A 54 -23.33 25.86 -10.55
C THR A 54 -21.91 25.73 -10.01
N GLY A 55 -21.60 24.63 -9.31
CA GLY A 55 -20.24 24.31 -8.89
C GLY A 55 -19.27 24.08 -10.07
N TYR A 56 -19.77 23.62 -11.22
CA TYR A 56 -18.99 23.51 -12.46
C TYR A 56 -19.06 24.81 -13.27
N ALA A 57 -20.24 25.44 -13.31
CA ALA A 57 -20.45 26.73 -13.97
C ALA A 57 -19.50 27.82 -13.46
N TYR A 58 -19.13 27.76 -12.18
CA TYR A 58 -18.20 28.71 -11.55
C TYR A 58 -16.86 28.84 -12.30
N TYR A 59 -16.36 27.76 -12.92
CA TYR A 59 -15.13 27.82 -13.70
C TYR A 59 -15.23 28.72 -14.94
N PHE A 60 -16.44 28.89 -15.49
CA PHE A 60 -16.68 29.68 -16.68
C PHE A 60 -17.08 31.13 -16.37
N LYS A 61 -17.22 31.51 -15.10
CA LYS A 61 -17.64 32.86 -14.72
C LYS A 61 -16.46 33.82 -14.65
N GLN A 62 -16.73 35.10 -14.93
CA GLN A 62 -15.88 36.24 -14.62
C GLN A 62 -16.67 37.19 -13.72
N ASP A 63 -16.14 37.48 -12.53
CA ASP A 63 -16.81 38.17 -11.41
C ASP A 63 -18.09 37.48 -10.91
N ASP A 64 -19.16 37.47 -11.71
CA ASP A 64 -20.39 36.72 -11.46
C ASP A 64 -21.16 36.32 -12.73
N ASP A 65 -20.72 36.78 -13.90
CA ASP A 65 -21.40 36.58 -15.18
C ASP A 65 -20.62 35.63 -16.09
N PHE A 66 -21.32 35.08 -17.08
CA PHE A 66 -20.75 34.21 -18.10
C PHE A 66 -20.26 35.06 -19.29
N PRO A 67 -19.00 34.92 -19.72
CA PRO A 67 -18.51 35.56 -20.92
C PRO A 67 -19.37 35.19 -22.15
N PRO A 68 -19.49 36.09 -23.14
CA PRO A 68 -20.27 35.84 -24.35
C PRO A 68 -19.90 34.51 -25.02
N GLY A 69 -20.91 33.73 -25.39
CA GLY A 69 -20.73 32.43 -26.04
C GLY A 69 -20.56 31.25 -25.09
N THR A 70 -20.50 31.46 -23.76
CA THR A 70 -20.53 30.35 -22.80
C THR A 70 -21.87 29.63 -22.87
N THR A 71 -21.84 28.32 -23.11
CA THR A 71 -23.04 27.50 -23.28
C THR A 71 -23.29 26.59 -22.09
N PHE A 72 -24.57 26.29 -21.85
CA PHE A 72 -24.98 25.26 -20.89
C PHE A 72 -24.31 23.90 -21.19
N GLY A 73 -24.16 23.56 -22.48
CA GLY A 73 -23.53 22.33 -22.94
C GLY A 73 -22.08 22.18 -22.47
N GLN A 74 -21.26 23.24 -22.57
CA GLN A 74 -19.87 23.21 -22.09
C GLN A 74 -19.76 22.88 -20.60
N ILE A 75 -20.68 23.40 -19.78
CA ILE A 75 -20.70 23.13 -18.34
C ILE A 75 -21.10 21.66 -18.08
N VAL A 76 -22.08 21.14 -18.83
CA VAL A 76 -22.47 19.72 -18.75
C VAL A 76 -21.34 18.80 -19.20
N ASP A 77 -20.61 19.17 -20.25
CA ASP A 77 -19.46 18.40 -20.74
C ASP A 77 -18.34 18.33 -19.69
N LEU A 78 -18.08 19.44 -18.99
CA LEU A 78 -17.15 19.48 -17.87
C LEU A 78 -17.62 18.59 -16.71
N TYR A 79 -18.91 18.62 -16.39
CA TYR A 79 -19.49 17.75 -15.35
C TYR A 79 -19.30 16.26 -15.68
N LYS A 80 -19.61 15.86 -16.93
CA LYS A 80 -19.46 14.48 -17.40
C LYS A 80 -18.00 14.04 -17.50
N PHE A 81 -17.10 14.96 -17.84
CA PHE A 81 -15.67 14.73 -17.79
C PHE A 81 -15.19 14.44 -16.36
N ASP A 82 -15.57 15.27 -15.39
CA ASP A 82 -15.23 15.04 -13.98
C ASP A 82 -15.75 13.70 -13.48
N GLU A 83 -16.98 13.32 -13.88
CA GLU A 83 -17.51 11.99 -13.60
C GLU A 83 -16.65 10.85 -14.18
N SER A 84 -16.22 10.98 -15.42
CA SER A 84 -15.35 9.99 -16.09
C SER A 84 -13.99 9.89 -15.39
N VAL A 85 -13.42 11.03 -14.97
CA VAL A 85 -12.19 11.08 -14.19
C VAL A 85 -12.35 10.42 -12.82
N ARG A 86 -13.48 10.64 -12.12
CA ARG A 86 -13.77 9.96 -10.85
C ARG A 86 -13.85 8.45 -11.02
N LYS A 87 -14.52 7.96 -12.08
CA LYS A 87 -14.59 6.52 -12.39
C LYS A 87 -13.19 5.94 -12.59
N LYS A 88 -12.34 6.62 -13.38
CA LYS A 88 -10.94 6.19 -13.56
C LYS A 88 -10.14 6.22 -12.26
N PHE A 89 -10.31 7.24 -11.40
CA PHE A 89 -9.69 7.23 -10.09
C PHE A 89 -10.15 6.06 -9.23
N VAL A 90 -11.45 5.73 -9.20
CA VAL A 90 -11.98 4.58 -8.46
C VAL A 90 -11.34 3.29 -8.93
N GLU A 91 -11.28 3.04 -10.24
CA GLU A 91 -10.63 1.85 -10.80
C GLU A 91 -9.17 1.70 -10.34
N GLY A 92 -8.40 2.79 -10.38
CA GLY A 92 -7.01 2.73 -9.93
C GLY A 92 -6.89 2.58 -8.41
N LEU A 93 -7.75 3.25 -7.62
CA LEU A 93 -7.74 3.14 -6.17
C LEU A 93 -8.12 1.72 -5.71
N GLU A 94 -9.02 1.04 -6.41
CA GLU A 94 -9.36 -0.37 -6.18
C GLU A 94 -8.12 -1.27 -6.35
N MET A 95 -7.33 -1.05 -7.41
CA MET A 95 -6.09 -1.80 -7.64
C MET A 95 -5.08 -1.62 -6.48
N ILE A 96 -4.90 -0.38 -6.01
CA ILE A 96 -4.02 -0.07 -4.86
C ILE A 96 -4.56 -0.73 -3.58
N GLU A 97 -5.87 -0.69 -3.36
CA GLU A 97 -6.52 -1.25 -2.17
C GLU A 97 -6.38 -2.77 -2.13
N VAL A 98 -6.62 -3.47 -3.25
CA VAL A 98 -6.42 -4.92 -3.39
C VAL A 98 -4.95 -5.30 -3.17
N TRP A 99 -4.02 -4.54 -3.74
CA TRP A 99 -2.59 -4.75 -3.53
C TRP A 99 -2.23 -4.61 -2.05
N LEU A 100 -2.71 -3.56 -1.38
CA LEU A 100 -2.45 -3.31 0.04
C LEU A 100 -2.99 -4.42 0.94
N ARG A 101 -4.22 -4.92 0.67
CA ARG A 101 -4.79 -6.08 1.37
C ARG A 101 -3.85 -7.28 1.32
N SER A 102 -3.37 -7.61 0.12
CA SER A 102 -2.45 -8.72 -0.10
C SER A 102 -1.14 -8.53 0.68
N GLN A 103 -0.55 -7.32 0.63
CA GLN A 103 0.70 -7.04 1.34
C GLN A 103 0.53 -7.17 2.87
N LEU A 104 -0.52 -6.57 3.45
CA LEU A 104 -0.79 -6.64 4.88
C LEU A 104 -1.10 -8.07 5.33
N SER A 105 -1.94 -8.78 4.56
CA SER A 105 -2.31 -10.17 4.80
C SER A 105 -1.09 -11.09 4.84
N ASN A 106 -0.27 -11.06 3.78
CA ASN A 106 0.91 -11.91 3.68
C ASN A 106 1.92 -11.58 4.77
N ARG A 107 2.13 -10.29 5.04
CA ARG A 107 3.16 -9.88 6.00
C ARG A 107 2.82 -10.27 7.42
N LEU A 108 1.60 -10.01 7.86
CA LEU A 108 1.14 -10.38 9.21
C LEU A 108 0.87 -11.88 9.33
N GLY A 109 0.34 -12.50 8.29
CA GLY A 109 0.03 -13.93 8.24
C GLY A 109 1.28 -14.81 8.37
N PHE A 110 2.43 -14.29 7.96
CA PHE A 110 3.73 -14.91 8.19
C PHE A 110 4.01 -15.18 9.68
N TYR A 111 3.70 -14.21 10.55
CA TYR A 111 3.95 -14.34 11.99
C TYR A 111 2.88 -15.19 12.67
N HIS A 112 1.60 -14.88 12.41
CA HIS A 112 0.48 -15.57 13.04
C HIS A 112 -0.82 -15.29 12.28
N PRO A 113 -1.76 -16.27 12.14
CA PRO A 113 -3.05 -16.06 11.51
C PRO A 113 -3.83 -14.87 12.09
N PHE A 114 -3.68 -14.62 13.40
CA PHE A 114 -4.35 -13.54 14.12
C PHE A 114 -3.41 -12.39 14.53
N ALA A 115 -2.26 -12.23 13.85
CA ALA A 115 -1.26 -11.22 14.21
C ALA A 115 -1.85 -9.80 14.31
N HIS A 116 -2.78 -9.42 13.42
CA HIS A 116 -3.49 -8.13 13.47
C HIS A 116 -4.27 -7.87 14.77
N ARG A 117 -4.66 -8.92 15.51
CA ARG A 117 -5.37 -8.80 16.80
C ARG A 117 -4.44 -8.85 18.01
N ILE A 118 -3.20 -9.29 17.85
CA ILE A 118 -2.27 -9.59 18.94
C ILE A 118 -1.21 -8.46 18.99
N PRO A 119 -1.21 -7.62 20.05
CA PRO A 119 -0.30 -6.48 20.14
C PRO A 119 1.19 -6.81 20.03
N ALA A 120 1.60 -8.04 20.39
CA ALA A 120 3.00 -8.47 20.35
C ALA A 120 3.60 -8.52 18.93
N TYR A 121 2.76 -8.60 17.88
CA TYR A 121 3.19 -8.58 16.47
C TYR A 121 3.02 -7.19 15.83
N LEU A 122 2.79 -6.16 16.65
CA LEU A 122 2.54 -4.79 16.20
C LEU A 122 3.43 -3.82 16.97
N ARG A 123 3.57 -2.60 16.45
CA ARG A 123 4.43 -1.57 17.05
C ARG A 123 3.94 -1.18 18.46
N LYS A 124 4.86 -1.23 19.43
CA LYS A 124 4.61 -0.89 20.84
C LYS A 124 4.14 0.56 21.04
N ASP A 125 4.71 1.52 20.30
CA ASP A 125 4.46 2.98 20.43
C ASP A 125 3.16 3.47 19.77
N SER A 126 2.13 2.64 19.73
CA SER A 126 0.83 3.03 19.22
C SER A 126 0.06 3.96 20.19
N SER A 127 0.67 4.49 21.26
CA SER A 127 -0.04 5.19 22.33
C SER A 127 -0.20 6.71 22.12
N ILE A 128 -1.46 7.15 22.29
CA ILE A 128 -1.97 8.53 22.49
C ILE A 128 -2.57 9.18 21.24
N TRP A 129 -3.90 9.16 21.16
CA TRP A 129 -4.70 10.21 20.53
C TRP A 129 -4.97 11.29 21.58
N THR A 130 -4.62 12.55 21.30
CA THR A 130 -5.04 13.70 22.11
C THR A 130 -6.26 14.33 21.44
N ALA A 131 -7.43 14.17 22.06
CA ALA A 131 -8.66 14.87 21.67
C ALA A 131 -9.01 15.88 22.76
N GLY A 132 -8.54 17.13 22.61
CA GLY A 132 -8.85 18.23 23.54
C GLY A 132 -8.23 18.09 24.93
N SER A 133 -8.75 18.87 25.90
CA SER A 133 -8.23 19.02 27.27
C SER A 133 -8.42 17.78 28.16
N LEU A 134 -9.18 16.77 27.72
CA LEU A 134 -9.39 15.51 28.43
C LEU A 134 -8.54 14.42 27.77
N SER A 135 -7.30 14.28 28.23
CA SER A 135 -6.35 13.30 27.69
C SER A 135 -6.73 11.86 28.07
N ILE A 136 -7.60 11.21 27.28
CA ILE A 136 -7.81 9.76 27.37
C ILE A 136 -6.68 9.06 26.62
N LYS A 137 -5.75 8.44 27.35
CA LYS A 137 -4.66 7.64 26.77
C LYS A 137 -5.19 6.30 26.26
N GLN A 138 -5.61 6.24 25.00
CA GLN A 138 -5.96 4.97 24.35
C GLN A 138 -4.88 4.57 23.33
N SER A 139 -4.47 3.31 23.34
CA SER A 139 -3.61 2.75 22.29
C SER A 139 -4.34 2.80 20.94
N LYS A 140 -3.67 3.24 19.87
CA LYS A 140 -4.18 3.23 18.50
C LYS A 140 -4.58 1.81 18.08
N HIS A 141 -3.93 0.76 18.59
CA HIS A 141 -4.35 -0.62 18.36
C HIS A 141 -5.70 -0.91 19.00
N ILE A 142 -5.97 -0.42 20.22
CA ILE A 142 -7.28 -0.59 20.88
C ILE A 142 -8.38 0.17 20.10
N GLY A 143 -8.10 1.39 19.63
CA GLY A 143 -9.05 2.11 18.77
C GLY A 143 -9.30 1.37 17.46
N TRP A 144 -8.24 0.87 16.82
CA TRP A 144 -8.31 0.11 15.58
C TRP A 144 -9.06 -1.21 15.75
N ILE A 145 -8.81 -1.99 16.80
CA ILE A 145 -9.45 -3.28 17.04
C ILE A 145 -10.95 -3.09 17.31
N ALA A 146 -11.35 -1.99 17.95
CA ALA A 146 -12.76 -1.67 18.16
C ALA A 146 -13.48 -1.40 16.83
N ASP A 147 -12.83 -0.69 15.92
CA ASP A 147 -13.37 -0.41 14.58
C ASP A 147 -13.40 -1.66 13.71
N TYR A 148 -12.30 -2.42 13.65
CA TYR A 148 -12.25 -3.69 12.93
C TYR A 148 -13.27 -4.69 13.48
N SER A 149 -13.40 -4.83 14.80
CA SER A 149 -14.38 -5.76 15.39
C SER A 149 -15.82 -5.39 15.04
N ARG A 150 -16.10 -4.10 14.80
CA ARG A 150 -17.41 -3.65 14.32
C ARG A 150 -17.62 -4.00 12.84
N GLU A 151 -16.61 -3.82 12.00
CA GLU A 151 -16.62 -4.27 10.59
C GLU A 151 -16.80 -5.80 10.50
N GLU A 152 -16.02 -6.56 11.29
CA GLU A 152 -16.10 -8.01 11.44
C GLU A 152 -17.52 -8.43 11.79
N ARG A 153 -18.07 -7.99 12.94
CA ARG A 153 -19.43 -8.38 13.36
C ARG A 153 -20.51 -8.05 12.34
N ARG A 154 -20.42 -6.92 11.64
CA ARG A 154 -21.45 -6.50 10.66
C ARG A 154 -21.38 -7.30 9.36
N SER A 155 -20.22 -7.85 9.00
CA SER A 155 -20.06 -8.58 7.76
C SER A 155 -20.94 -9.85 7.72
N GLN A 156 -21.75 -9.95 6.66
CA GLN A 156 -22.65 -11.05 6.35
C GLN A 156 -22.24 -11.82 5.09
N SER A 157 -21.04 -11.58 4.55
CA SER A 157 -20.56 -12.30 3.36
C SER A 157 -20.51 -13.81 3.60
N ASP A 158 -20.78 -14.61 2.56
CA ASP A 158 -20.90 -16.08 2.67
C ASP A 158 -19.64 -16.73 3.28
N PHE A 159 -18.46 -16.27 2.89
CA PHE A 159 -17.20 -16.79 3.43
C PHE A 159 -17.05 -16.51 4.94
N VAL A 160 -17.55 -15.36 5.42
CA VAL A 160 -17.51 -15.00 6.84
C VAL A 160 -18.47 -15.88 7.62
N GLN A 161 -19.68 -16.08 7.11
CA GLN A 161 -20.65 -16.97 7.76
C GLN A 161 -20.15 -18.42 7.80
N HIS A 162 -19.60 -18.91 6.68
CA HIS A 162 -18.99 -20.25 6.62
C HIS A 162 -17.84 -20.38 7.63
N PHE A 163 -16.94 -19.38 7.67
CA PHE A 163 -15.81 -19.38 8.59
C PHE A 163 -16.28 -19.42 10.05
N ARG A 164 -17.25 -18.59 10.42
CA ARG A 164 -17.82 -18.55 11.78
C ARG A 164 -18.37 -19.89 12.24
N ARG A 165 -19.14 -20.56 11.36
CA ARG A 165 -19.72 -21.87 11.68
C ARG A 165 -18.66 -22.95 11.85
N LYS A 166 -17.58 -22.90 11.06
CA LYS A 166 -16.57 -23.97 11.01
C LYS A 166 -15.39 -23.78 11.97
N TYR A 167 -14.90 -22.55 12.12
CA TYR A 167 -13.62 -22.27 12.78
C TYR A 167 -13.71 -21.30 13.97
N GLY A 168 -14.82 -20.57 14.11
CA GLY A 168 -15.06 -19.66 15.23
C GLY A 168 -15.18 -18.18 14.86
N PRO A 169 -15.28 -17.28 15.84
CA PRO A 169 -15.84 -15.94 15.65
C PRO A 169 -14.92 -14.95 14.92
N HIS A 170 -13.60 -15.18 14.96
CA HIS A 170 -12.61 -14.23 14.47
C HIS A 170 -11.93 -14.73 13.20
N LEU A 171 -11.83 -13.85 12.21
CA LEU A 171 -11.20 -14.14 10.93
C LEU A 171 -9.66 -14.09 11.06
N PRO A 172 -8.92 -15.00 10.41
CA PRO A 172 -7.49 -14.85 10.22
C PRO A 172 -7.22 -13.67 9.28
N VAL A 173 -6.01 -13.11 9.33
CA VAL A 173 -5.67 -11.83 8.70
C VAL A 173 -5.97 -11.79 7.20
N TRP A 174 -5.76 -12.89 6.48
CA TRP A 174 -6.05 -12.99 5.04
C TRP A 174 -7.54 -12.99 4.69
N ALA A 175 -8.41 -13.37 5.62
CA ALA A 175 -9.85 -13.22 5.46
C ALA A 175 -10.34 -11.88 6.05
N ALA A 176 -9.68 -11.40 7.10
CA ALA A 176 -9.97 -10.14 7.75
C ALA A 176 -9.78 -8.94 6.82
N THR A 177 -8.70 -8.92 6.03
CA THR A 177 -8.41 -7.82 5.09
C THR A 177 -9.50 -7.62 4.03
N GLU A 178 -10.21 -8.68 3.66
CA GLU A 178 -11.29 -8.65 2.64
C GLU A 178 -12.53 -7.90 3.11
N ILE A 179 -12.75 -7.80 4.42
CA ILE A 179 -13.89 -7.05 4.98
C ILE A 179 -13.49 -5.65 5.49
N MET A 180 -12.19 -5.35 5.53
CA MET A 180 -11.70 -4.07 6.03
C MET A 180 -12.00 -2.95 5.03
N THR A 181 -12.42 -1.80 5.55
CA THR A 181 -12.44 -0.56 4.76
C THR A 181 -11.01 -0.07 4.45
N MET A 182 -10.84 0.74 3.40
CA MET A 182 -9.54 1.38 3.10
C MET A 182 -8.97 2.16 4.29
N GLY A 183 -9.84 2.78 5.10
CA GLY A 183 -9.42 3.47 6.32
C GLY A 183 -8.89 2.52 7.41
N THR A 184 -9.49 1.34 7.55
CA THR A 184 -9.02 0.30 8.48
C THR A 184 -7.71 -0.33 7.99
N LEU A 185 -7.55 -0.58 6.68
CA LEU A 185 -6.29 -1.06 6.08
C LEU A 185 -5.14 -0.06 6.26
N ARG A 186 -5.37 1.23 5.92
CA ARG A 186 -4.36 2.29 6.09
C ARG A 186 -3.91 2.42 7.55
N ARG A 187 -4.82 2.31 8.52
CA ARG A 187 -4.44 2.32 9.94
C ARG A 187 -3.75 1.04 10.38
N LEU A 188 -4.08 -0.12 9.81
CA LEU A 188 -3.36 -1.36 10.08
C LEU A 188 -1.90 -1.27 9.61
N PHE A 189 -1.67 -0.66 8.43
CA PHE A 189 -0.32 -0.36 7.95
C PHE A 189 0.50 0.46 8.96
N ASP A 190 -0.10 1.49 9.57
CA ASP A 190 0.56 2.31 10.59
C ASP A 190 0.87 1.55 11.90
N LEU A 191 0.17 0.44 12.15
CA LEU A 191 0.37 -0.40 13.34
C LEU A 191 1.46 -1.45 13.15
N LEU A 192 1.92 -1.69 11.92
CA LEU A 192 3.01 -2.62 11.66
C LEU A 192 4.30 -2.18 12.35
N HIS A 193 5.16 -3.16 12.64
CA HIS A 193 6.56 -2.90 12.94
C HIS A 193 7.21 -2.07 11.81
N GLU A 194 8.20 -1.26 12.17
CA GLU A 194 8.83 -0.34 11.22
C GLU A 194 9.48 -1.07 10.05
N GLU A 195 10.04 -2.24 10.33
CA GLU A 195 10.67 -3.14 9.37
C GLU A 195 9.64 -3.65 8.36
N ASP A 196 8.50 -4.15 8.83
CA ASP A 196 7.42 -4.65 7.99
C ASP A 196 6.81 -3.54 7.12
N ALA A 197 6.55 -2.37 7.72
CA ALA A 197 6.02 -1.22 7.00
C ALA A 197 7.02 -0.71 5.96
N ALA A 198 8.31 -0.70 6.27
CA ALA A 198 9.38 -0.33 5.35
C ALA A 198 9.48 -1.33 4.19
N LEU A 199 9.35 -2.63 4.40
CA LEU A 199 9.35 -3.61 3.30
C LEU A 199 8.20 -3.35 2.32
N ILE A 200 6.99 -3.08 2.82
CA ILE A 200 5.83 -2.76 1.98
C ILE A 200 6.05 -1.43 1.23
N ALA A 201 6.58 -0.40 1.89
CA ALA A 201 6.87 0.89 1.26
C ALA A 201 7.96 0.79 0.18
N ALA A 202 9.02 0.02 0.45
CA ALA A 202 10.05 -0.27 -0.53
C ALA A 202 9.48 -1.02 -1.74
N ARG A 203 8.57 -1.97 -1.52
CA ARG A 203 7.86 -2.65 -2.61
C ARG A 203 7.01 -1.71 -3.47
N ALA A 204 6.49 -0.64 -2.88
CA ALA A 204 5.79 0.42 -3.60
C ALA A 204 6.76 1.39 -4.32
N GLY A 205 8.08 1.20 -4.22
CA GLY A 205 9.10 2.11 -4.77
C GLY A 205 9.35 3.35 -3.92
N ILE A 206 8.77 3.43 -2.72
CA ILE A 206 8.91 4.58 -1.82
C ILE A 206 10.03 4.29 -0.83
N THR A 207 11.24 4.75 -1.15
CA THR A 207 12.47 4.46 -0.41
C THR A 207 13.13 5.71 0.15
N LEU A 208 14.06 5.49 1.08
CA LEU A 208 15.10 6.42 1.52
C LEU A 208 16.34 6.24 0.65
N LYS A 209 17.30 7.16 0.76
CA LYS A 209 18.54 7.14 -0.05
C LYS A 209 19.34 5.84 0.10
N ASN A 210 19.27 5.19 1.27
CA ASN A 210 19.93 3.92 1.56
C ASN A 210 19.14 2.68 1.08
N GLY A 211 18.05 2.85 0.34
CA GLY A 211 17.20 1.77 -0.17
C GLY A 211 16.14 1.23 0.81
N LYS A 212 16.22 1.57 2.10
CA LYS A 212 15.16 1.21 3.08
C LYS A 212 13.85 1.90 2.69
N GLY A 213 12.71 1.23 2.81
CA GLY A 213 11.42 1.85 2.53
C GLY A 213 11.08 3.03 3.45
N ASP A 214 10.59 4.12 2.86
CA ASP A 214 10.08 5.29 3.58
C ASP A 214 8.59 5.08 3.91
N HIS A 215 8.33 4.27 4.95
CA HIS A 215 6.96 3.96 5.38
C HIS A 215 6.17 5.20 5.82
N GLY A 216 6.85 6.27 6.26
CA GLY A 216 6.19 7.52 6.68
C GLY A 216 5.62 8.29 5.50
N THR A 217 6.36 8.35 4.39
CA THR A 217 5.86 8.90 3.13
C THR A 217 4.77 8.04 2.53
N PHE A 218 4.93 6.71 2.53
CA PHE A 218 3.91 5.81 2.01
C PHE A 218 2.61 5.83 2.83
N SER A 219 2.68 5.93 4.16
CA SER A 219 1.48 6.11 5.02
C SER A 219 0.67 7.36 4.65
N ARG A 220 1.36 8.48 4.33
CA ARG A 220 0.72 9.72 3.89
C ARG A 220 0.10 9.57 2.49
N TRP A 221 0.72 8.79 1.60
CA TRP A 221 0.12 8.44 0.30
C TRP A 221 -1.16 7.62 0.49
N LEU A 222 -1.13 6.59 1.33
CA LEU A 222 -2.32 5.78 1.65
C LEU A 222 -3.44 6.63 2.26
N ASP A 223 -3.11 7.63 3.09
CA ASP A 223 -4.13 8.55 3.63
C ASP A 223 -4.73 9.46 2.55
N HIS A 224 -3.90 9.97 1.64
CA HIS A 224 -4.36 10.72 0.48
C HIS A 224 -5.28 9.87 -0.43
N PHE A 225 -4.92 8.61 -0.71
CA PHE A 225 -5.74 7.70 -1.50
C PHE A 225 -7.08 7.37 -0.82
N ARG A 226 -7.08 7.14 0.51
CA ARG A 226 -8.31 6.99 1.30
C ARG A 226 -9.19 8.23 1.18
N TYR A 227 -8.61 9.43 1.29
CA TYR A 227 -9.34 10.68 1.14
C TYR A 227 -9.96 10.80 -0.27
N LEU A 228 -9.17 10.58 -1.32
CA LEU A 228 -9.63 10.66 -2.71
C LEU A 228 -10.74 9.63 -3.00
N ARG A 229 -10.59 8.40 -2.50
CA ARG A 229 -11.62 7.36 -2.60
C ARG A 229 -12.93 7.85 -2.00
N ASN A 230 -12.89 8.48 -0.83
CA ASN A 230 -14.09 9.04 -0.19
C ASN A 230 -14.68 10.20 -1.00
N VAL A 231 -13.85 11.11 -1.55
CA VAL A 231 -14.33 12.16 -2.45
C VAL A 231 -15.06 11.56 -3.65
N CYS A 232 -14.50 10.52 -4.27
CA CYS A 232 -15.12 9.85 -5.42
C CYS A 232 -16.43 9.14 -5.04
N ALA A 233 -16.44 8.41 -3.91
CA ALA A 233 -17.62 7.69 -3.42
C ALA A 233 -18.79 8.62 -3.02
N HIS A 234 -18.49 9.85 -2.62
CA HIS A 234 -19.48 10.89 -2.33
C HIS A 234 -19.80 11.78 -3.55
N TYR A 235 -19.34 11.39 -4.76
CA TYR A 235 -19.56 12.13 -6.00
C TYR A 235 -19.08 13.59 -5.94
N GLY A 236 -18.01 13.85 -5.19
CA GLY A 236 -17.38 15.16 -5.07
C GLY A 236 -16.53 15.50 -6.29
N ARG A 237 -16.40 16.79 -6.61
CA ARG A 237 -15.61 17.29 -7.74
C ARG A 237 -14.12 16.94 -7.59
N VAL A 238 -13.45 16.49 -8.65
CA VAL A 238 -12.02 16.12 -8.63
C VAL A 238 -11.16 16.90 -9.62
N TRP A 239 -11.62 17.20 -10.83
CA TRP A 239 -10.82 17.59 -11.99
C TRP A 239 -9.93 18.83 -11.76
N ASN A 240 -10.38 19.80 -10.97
CA ASN A 240 -9.60 20.99 -10.62
C ASN A 240 -9.54 21.26 -9.11
N LYS A 241 -9.85 20.23 -8.30
CA LYS A 241 -9.89 20.37 -6.84
C LYS A 241 -8.47 20.48 -6.29
N VAL A 242 -8.26 21.41 -5.38
CA VAL A 242 -7.12 21.37 -4.45
C VAL A 242 -7.52 20.42 -3.33
N PHE A 243 -6.80 19.31 -3.18
CA PHE A 243 -7.11 18.29 -2.20
C PHE A 243 -6.72 18.72 -0.78
N ASP A 244 -7.62 18.47 0.18
CA ASP A 244 -7.42 18.87 1.58
C ASP A 244 -6.33 18.02 2.25
N THR A 245 -6.26 16.73 1.87
CA THR A 245 -5.17 15.83 2.26
C THR A 245 -4.11 15.84 1.16
N SER A 246 -2.96 16.44 1.45
CA SER A 246 -1.84 16.55 0.51
C SER A 246 -1.15 15.19 0.28
N LEU A 247 -0.82 14.91 -0.98
CA LEU A 247 0.10 13.82 -1.32
C LEU A 247 1.51 14.23 -0.88
N ALA A 248 2.10 13.46 0.03
CA ALA A 248 3.44 13.70 0.53
C ALA A 248 4.48 13.72 -0.61
N GLU A 249 5.37 14.71 -0.58
CA GLU A 249 6.45 14.78 -1.56
C GLU A 249 7.46 13.64 -1.32
N PRO A 250 7.83 12.91 -2.39
CA PRO A 250 8.85 11.87 -2.30
C PRO A 250 10.23 12.48 -2.09
N ARG A 251 11.20 11.62 -1.74
CA ARG A 251 12.59 12.02 -1.54
C ARG A 251 13.24 12.35 -2.89
N ASP A 252 14.17 13.30 -2.89
CA ASP A 252 14.82 13.82 -4.10
C ASP A 252 15.60 12.74 -4.90
N HIS A 253 15.99 11.63 -4.26
CA HIS A 253 16.66 10.52 -4.97
C HIS A 253 15.73 9.71 -5.87
N ILE A 254 14.40 9.81 -5.68
CA ILE A 254 13.40 9.17 -6.55
C ILE A 254 13.18 10.10 -7.76
N GLN A 255 14.10 10.03 -8.72
CA GLN A 255 14.13 10.93 -9.89
C GLN A 255 12.82 10.92 -10.68
N GLU A 256 12.12 9.79 -10.73
CA GLU A 256 10.83 9.70 -11.43
C GLU A 256 9.74 10.62 -10.89
N LEU A 257 9.87 11.07 -9.64
CA LEU A 257 8.87 11.88 -8.96
C LEU A 257 9.41 13.27 -8.55
N SER A 258 10.65 13.61 -8.90
CA SER A 258 11.25 14.90 -8.50
C SER A 258 10.46 16.10 -9.02
N HIS A 259 9.83 15.96 -10.19
CA HIS A 259 8.99 16.98 -10.81
C HIS A 259 7.69 17.30 -10.03
N LEU A 260 7.32 16.48 -9.04
CA LEU A 260 6.16 16.76 -8.19
C LEU A 260 6.43 17.85 -7.14
N LYS A 261 7.70 18.16 -6.87
CA LYS A 261 8.09 19.11 -5.82
C LYS A 261 7.58 20.51 -6.15
N GLY A 262 6.91 21.16 -5.19
CA GLY A 262 6.39 22.52 -5.35
C GLY A 262 5.16 22.65 -6.24
N LEU A 263 4.69 21.58 -6.90
CA LEU A 263 3.44 21.60 -7.65
C LEU A 263 2.22 21.74 -6.70
N PRO A 264 1.09 22.32 -7.17
CA PRO A 264 -0.12 22.41 -6.37
C PRO A 264 -0.70 21.02 -6.04
N HIS A 265 -1.44 20.90 -4.94
CA HIS A 265 -2.12 19.67 -4.51
C HIS A 265 -3.38 19.38 -5.35
N LYS A 266 -3.21 19.30 -6.66
CA LYS A 266 -4.24 19.07 -7.68
C LYS A 266 -4.09 17.67 -8.30
N PRO A 267 -5.05 17.21 -9.13
CA PRO A 267 -5.08 15.85 -9.65
C PRO A 267 -3.79 15.34 -10.28
N TYR A 268 -2.99 16.19 -10.93
CA TYR A 268 -1.73 15.78 -11.54
C TYR A 268 -0.82 15.01 -10.59
N LYS A 269 -0.61 15.51 -9.35
CA LYS A 269 0.24 14.85 -8.36
C LYS A 269 -0.22 13.42 -8.09
N THR A 270 -1.53 13.23 -7.94
CA THR A 270 -2.11 11.92 -7.69
C THR A 270 -1.99 10.99 -8.89
N ILE A 271 -2.23 11.50 -10.10
CA ILE A 271 -2.13 10.72 -11.34
C ILE A 271 -0.70 10.25 -11.57
N ALA A 272 0.29 11.13 -11.37
CA ALA A 272 1.71 10.80 -11.47
C ALA A 272 2.13 9.76 -10.40
N ALA A 273 1.68 9.93 -9.17
CA ALA A 273 1.92 8.95 -8.10
C ALA A 273 1.31 7.58 -8.39
N MET A 274 0.08 7.54 -8.92
CA MET A 274 -0.58 6.30 -9.32
C MET A 274 0.14 5.63 -10.51
N ARG A 275 0.56 6.40 -11.52
CA ARG A 275 1.40 5.91 -12.63
C ARG A 275 2.68 5.26 -12.12
N PHE A 276 3.37 5.93 -11.21
CA PHE A 276 4.60 5.44 -10.58
C PHE A 276 4.39 4.13 -9.82
N LEU A 277 3.29 4.03 -9.06
CA LEU A 277 2.92 2.80 -8.37
C LEU A 277 2.61 1.69 -9.37
N PHE A 278 1.72 1.93 -10.33
CA PHE A 278 1.26 0.88 -11.25
C PHE A 278 2.37 0.33 -12.13
N ALA A 279 3.35 1.14 -12.51
CA ALA A 279 4.54 0.63 -13.20
C ALA A 279 5.26 -0.48 -12.40
N ARG A 280 5.13 -0.49 -11.06
CA ARG A 280 5.77 -1.44 -10.14
C ARG A 280 4.83 -2.55 -9.67
N ILE A 281 3.60 -2.20 -9.30
CA ILE A 281 2.66 -3.15 -8.70
C ILE A 281 1.78 -3.86 -9.73
N TYR A 282 1.55 -3.25 -10.89
CA TYR A 282 0.73 -3.77 -11.99
C TYR A 282 1.30 -3.35 -13.36
N PRO A 283 2.50 -3.82 -13.75
CA PRO A 283 3.20 -3.33 -14.95
C PRO A 283 2.42 -3.52 -16.25
N GLY A 284 1.47 -4.46 -16.30
CA GLY A 284 0.57 -4.67 -17.45
C GLY A 284 -0.72 -3.85 -17.45
N SER A 285 -0.90 -2.92 -16.50
CA SER A 285 -2.10 -2.08 -16.40
C SER A 285 -2.13 -1.02 -17.50
N SER A 286 -3.27 -0.91 -18.21
CA SER A 286 -3.56 0.17 -19.16
C SER A 286 -4.10 1.44 -18.52
N TRP A 287 -4.22 1.47 -17.18
CA TRP A 287 -4.90 2.56 -16.46
C TRP A 287 -4.31 3.93 -16.77
N SER A 288 -2.98 4.02 -16.85
CA SER A 288 -2.30 5.28 -17.08
C SER A 288 -2.52 5.81 -18.50
N GLU A 289 -2.46 4.94 -19.51
CA GLU A 289 -2.77 5.30 -20.90
C GLU A 289 -4.22 5.72 -21.02
N GLU A 290 -5.16 4.99 -20.43
CA GLU A 290 -6.58 5.31 -20.46
C GLU A 290 -6.90 6.64 -19.77
N MET A 291 -6.26 6.91 -18.62
CA MET A 291 -6.41 8.17 -17.90
C MET A 291 -5.89 9.34 -18.75
N VAL A 292 -4.68 9.23 -19.32
CA VAL A 292 -4.12 10.27 -20.21
C VAL A 292 -4.98 10.48 -21.45
N ASN A 293 -5.46 9.40 -22.08
CA ASN A 293 -6.33 9.47 -23.25
C ASN A 293 -7.66 10.17 -22.93
N LEU A 294 -8.25 9.92 -21.76
CA LEU A 294 -9.44 10.60 -21.28
C LEU A 294 -9.18 12.11 -21.13
N LEU A 295 -8.08 12.49 -20.49
CA LEU A 295 -7.69 13.89 -20.29
C LEU A 295 -7.46 14.61 -21.62
N GLN A 296 -6.65 14.05 -22.51
CA GLN A 296 -6.34 14.66 -23.81
C GLN A 296 -7.57 14.77 -24.70
N SER A 297 -8.46 13.77 -24.68
CA SER A 297 -9.72 13.82 -25.43
C SER A 297 -10.67 14.89 -24.91
N PHE A 298 -10.60 15.22 -23.62
CA PHE A 298 -11.34 16.37 -23.08
C PHE A 298 -10.72 17.69 -23.55
N VAL A 299 -9.40 17.86 -23.42
CA VAL A 299 -8.69 19.08 -23.85
C VAL A 299 -8.97 19.41 -25.31
N ARG A 300 -8.88 18.41 -26.21
CA ARG A 300 -9.17 18.60 -27.64
C ARG A 300 -10.59 19.09 -27.94
N ARG A 301 -11.57 18.68 -27.12
CA ARG A 301 -12.98 19.03 -27.32
C ARG A 301 -13.39 20.32 -26.63
N SER A 302 -12.85 20.59 -25.44
CA SER A 302 -13.29 21.71 -24.59
C SER A 302 -12.38 22.94 -24.70
N GLY A 303 -11.13 22.76 -25.14
CA GLY A 303 -10.10 23.81 -25.10
C GLY A 303 -9.61 24.14 -23.68
N ILE A 304 -10.08 23.44 -22.63
CA ILE A 304 -9.67 23.68 -21.26
C ILE A 304 -8.30 23.04 -21.02
N PRO A 305 -7.25 23.82 -20.68
CA PRO A 305 -5.89 23.30 -20.55
C PRO A 305 -5.70 22.49 -19.25
N LEU A 306 -4.81 21.49 -19.29
CA LEU A 306 -4.53 20.62 -18.13
C LEU A 306 -3.85 21.33 -16.96
N VAL A 307 -3.32 22.54 -17.15
CA VAL A 307 -2.84 23.40 -16.06
C VAL A 307 -3.92 23.66 -15.01
N ALA A 308 -5.21 23.65 -15.41
CA ALA A 308 -6.35 23.73 -14.49
C ALA A 308 -6.36 22.56 -13.49
N MET A 309 -5.90 21.38 -13.92
CA MET A 309 -5.77 20.14 -13.15
C MET A 309 -4.37 19.98 -12.49
N GLY A 310 -3.51 21.00 -12.60
CA GLY A 310 -2.18 21.05 -12.00
C GLY A 310 -1.07 20.38 -12.80
N PHE A 311 -1.31 20.06 -14.08
CA PHE A 311 -0.26 19.55 -14.97
C PHE A 311 0.72 20.70 -15.30
N PRO A 312 2.03 20.51 -15.09
CA PRO A 312 3.03 21.48 -15.53
C PRO A 312 3.17 21.48 -17.05
N GLU A 313 3.79 22.53 -17.59
CA GLU A 313 4.25 22.53 -18.98
C GLU A 313 5.31 21.43 -19.17
N GLY A 314 5.28 20.72 -20.31
CA GLY A 314 6.20 19.61 -20.59
C GLY A 314 6.00 18.36 -19.72
N TRP A 315 4.85 18.21 -19.04
CA TRP A 315 4.59 17.06 -18.17
C TRP A 315 4.77 15.70 -18.87
N ASP A 316 4.54 15.62 -20.17
CA ASP A 316 4.66 14.42 -20.99
C ASP A 316 6.12 14.04 -21.32
N GLU A 317 7.08 14.94 -21.05
CA GLU A 317 8.52 14.70 -21.20
C GLU A 317 9.17 14.08 -19.94
N GLU A 318 8.47 14.16 -18.81
CA GLU A 318 8.90 13.61 -17.52
C GLU A 318 9.10 12.09 -17.60
N LEU A 319 10.05 11.58 -16.81
CA LEU A 319 10.52 10.20 -16.89
C LEU A 319 9.39 9.15 -16.88
N ILE A 320 8.38 9.33 -16.01
CA ILE A 320 7.25 8.39 -15.86
C ILE A 320 6.26 8.37 -17.04
N TRP A 321 6.30 9.40 -17.89
CA TRP A 321 5.39 9.58 -19.02
C TRP A 321 6.02 9.24 -20.37
N ARG A 322 7.34 9.01 -20.40
CA ARG A 322 8.04 8.56 -21.61
C ARG A 322 7.51 7.21 -22.08
N ARG A 323 7.42 7.05 -23.40
CA ARG A 323 6.88 5.84 -24.07
C ARG A 323 7.58 4.54 -23.65
N ASN A 324 8.89 4.60 -23.40
CA ASN A 324 9.70 3.46 -23.00
C ASN A 324 10.03 3.52 -21.49
N TYR A 325 9.15 4.10 -20.67
CA TYR A 325 9.35 4.11 -19.23
C TYR A 325 9.30 2.69 -18.68
N GLU A 326 10.46 2.20 -18.29
CA GLU A 326 10.63 0.98 -17.51
C GLU A 326 11.20 1.39 -16.15
N PRO A 327 10.46 1.17 -15.05
CA PRO A 327 11.03 1.40 -13.72
C PRO A 327 12.26 0.50 -13.53
N ASP A 328 13.31 0.99 -12.86
CA ASP A 328 14.27 0.06 -12.29
C ASP A 328 13.53 -0.70 -11.22
N LEU A 329 13.25 -1.92 -11.58
CA LEU A 329 12.55 -2.76 -10.68
C LEU A 329 13.58 -3.37 -9.72
N HIS A 330 14.81 -3.79 -10.09
CA HIS A 330 15.73 -4.72 -9.38
C HIS A 330 15.45 -5.02 -7.89
N ASP A 331 15.45 -3.99 -7.04
CA ASP A 331 15.12 -4.06 -5.62
C ASP A 331 13.74 -4.70 -5.31
N TYR A 332 12.72 -4.52 -6.16
CA TYR A 332 11.38 -5.12 -6.08
C TYR A 332 11.37 -6.64 -5.88
N LYS A 333 12.12 -7.36 -6.73
CA LYS A 333 12.21 -8.80 -6.82
C LYS A 333 12.92 -9.28 -5.57
N VAL A 334 13.99 -8.57 -5.19
CA VAL A 334 14.71 -8.83 -3.95
C VAL A 334 13.78 -8.66 -2.74
N ILE A 335 13.03 -7.57 -2.65
CA ILE A 335 12.06 -7.32 -1.58
C ILE A 335 11.03 -8.43 -1.51
N ASP A 336 10.59 -8.97 -2.65
CA ASP A 336 9.55 -9.99 -2.64
C ASP A 336 10.02 -11.43 -2.53
N HIS A 337 11.34 -11.63 -2.59
CA HIS A 337 12.03 -12.73 -1.91
C HIS A 337 12.20 -12.49 -0.40
N ILE A 338 12.59 -11.29 0.04
CA ILE A 338 12.69 -10.95 1.47
C ILE A 338 11.34 -11.17 2.16
N ASN A 339 10.21 -10.86 1.50
CA ASN A 339 8.88 -11.07 2.07
C ASN A 339 8.46 -12.54 2.23
N GLN A 340 9.19 -13.51 1.65
CA GLN A 340 8.88 -14.94 1.76
C GLN A 340 9.45 -15.58 3.03
N ILE A 341 10.39 -14.92 3.72
CA ILE A 341 11.05 -15.45 4.90
C ILE A 341 11.23 -14.35 5.95
N GLU A 342 11.59 -14.75 7.17
CA GLU A 342 11.98 -13.80 8.20
C GLU A 342 13.41 -13.32 7.90
N CYS A 343 13.57 -12.00 7.80
CA CYS A 343 14.84 -11.36 7.55
C CYS A 343 15.09 -10.29 8.60
N ILE A 344 16.35 -10.14 8.99
CA ILE A 344 16.83 -9.08 9.88
C ILE A 344 17.75 -8.13 9.11
N THR A 345 17.63 -6.84 9.38
CA THR A 345 18.54 -5.84 8.80
C THR A 345 19.91 -5.91 9.47
N GLN A 346 20.98 -5.58 8.75
CA GLN A 346 22.32 -5.57 9.33
C GLN A 346 22.42 -4.76 10.63
N PRO A 347 21.93 -3.51 10.73
CA PRO A 347 22.01 -2.74 11.97
C PRO A 347 21.35 -3.47 13.15
N LYS A 348 20.21 -4.12 12.92
CA LYS A 348 19.48 -4.84 13.97
C LYS A 348 20.18 -6.14 14.39
N LEU A 349 20.74 -6.87 13.42
CA LEU A 349 21.52 -8.07 13.70
C LEU A 349 22.78 -7.73 14.54
N LEU A 350 23.45 -6.62 14.21
CA LEU A 350 24.64 -6.17 14.93
C LEU A 350 24.38 -5.83 16.40
N GLU A 351 23.13 -5.62 16.83
CA GLU A 351 22.80 -5.40 18.25
C GLU A 351 23.05 -6.65 19.11
N THR A 352 22.94 -7.85 18.51
CA THR A 352 22.98 -9.15 19.21
C THR A 352 24.10 -10.07 18.74
N PHE A 353 24.50 -9.97 17.46
CA PHE A 353 25.52 -10.81 16.84
C PHE A 353 26.90 -10.59 17.45
N HIS A 354 27.52 -11.65 17.98
CA HIS A 354 28.81 -11.63 18.68
C HIS A 354 28.95 -10.46 19.67
N PRO A 355 28.21 -10.51 20.79
CA PRO A 355 28.15 -9.41 21.75
C PRO A 355 29.51 -9.06 22.36
N GLU A 356 30.45 -10.02 22.38
CA GLU A 356 31.82 -9.85 22.85
C GLU A 356 32.69 -8.96 21.93
N ARG A 357 32.28 -8.74 20.68
CA ARG A 357 32.99 -7.89 19.71
C ARG A 357 32.43 -6.47 19.71
N ASP A 358 33.24 -5.51 19.28
CA ASP A 358 32.77 -4.16 18.95
C ASP A 358 32.01 -4.15 17.61
N GLU A 359 31.28 -3.06 17.33
CA GLU A 359 30.44 -2.98 16.10
C GLU A 359 31.27 -3.18 14.82
N ARG A 360 32.50 -2.66 14.78
CA ARG A 360 33.41 -2.83 13.64
C ARG A 360 33.80 -4.29 13.47
N GLY A 361 34.22 -4.96 14.54
CA GLY A 361 34.55 -6.38 14.54
C GLY A 361 33.38 -7.28 14.15
N ARG A 362 32.16 -6.96 14.59
CA ARG A 362 30.92 -7.65 14.16
C ARG A 362 30.67 -7.49 12.67
N LYS A 363 30.84 -6.27 12.12
CA LYS A 363 30.72 -6.01 10.66
C LYS A 363 31.78 -6.73 9.85
N ASP A 364 33.03 -6.75 10.33
CA ASP A 364 34.14 -7.45 9.68
C ASP A 364 33.88 -8.97 9.65
N LEU A 365 33.36 -9.54 10.75
CA LEU A 365 32.98 -10.95 10.82
C LEU A 365 31.83 -11.31 9.87
N LEU A 366 30.75 -10.51 9.82
CA LEU A 366 29.67 -10.73 8.84
C LEU A 366 30.21 -10.67 7.40
N ARG A 367 31.08 -9.70 7.09
CA ARG A 367 31.73 -9.62 5.76
C ARG A 367 32.57 -10.86 5.46
N TYR A 368 33.31 -11.36 6.45
CA TYR A 368 34.06 -12.60 6.32
C TYR A 368 33.15 -13.80 6.06
N LEU A 369 32.05 -13.95 6.81
CA LEU A 369 31.11 -15.07 6.66
C LEU A 369 30.41 -15.06 5.30
N VAL A 370 30.03 -13.88 4.81
CA VAL A 370 29.47 -13.71 3.44
C VAL A 370 30.51 -14.09 2.39
N LYS A 371 31.73 -13.58 2.52
CA LYS A 371 32.83 -13.86 1.59
C LYS A 371 33.18 -15.35 1.53
N ASN A 372 33.14 -16.02 2.67
CA ASN A 372 33.40 -17.46 2.78
C ASN A 372 32.14 -18.31 2.72
N LYS A 373 31.02 -17.76 2.21
CA LYS A 373 29.78 -18.49 1.91
C LYS A 373 29.10 -19.17 3.11
N GLY A 374 29.48 -18.82 4.34
CA GLY A 374 28.80 -19.31 5.55
C GLY A 374 27.42 -18.67 5.73
N VAL A 375 27.22 -17.45 5.23
CA VAL A 375 25.92 -16.79 5.20
C VAL A 375 25.69 -16.12 3.86
N PHE A 376 24.42 -15.97 3.48
CA PHE A 376 24.01 -15.13 2.36
C PHE A 376 23.09 -14.01 2.84
N LEU A 377 22.99 -12.98 2.01
CA LEU A 377 22.17 -11.80 2.28
C LEU A 377 21.50 -11.32 0.99
N HIS A 378 20.48 -10.49 1.17
CA HIS A 378 19.83 -9.71 0.13
C HIS A 378 20.17 -8.24 0.33
N GLU A 379 20.29 -7.48 -0.76
CA GLU A 379 20.58 -6.04 -0.71
C GLU A 379 19.50 -5.27 -1.48
N THR A 380 19.08 -4.14 -0.91
CA THR A 380 18.23 -3.16 -1.60
C THR A 380 18.87 -1.79 -1.39
N GLY A 381 19.42 -1.19 -2.44
CA GLY A 381 20.34 -0.07 -2.30
C GLY A 381 21.51 -0.40 -1.37
N GLU A 382 21.64 0.33 -0.26
CA GLU A 382 22.69 0.13 0.75
C GLU A 382 22.24 -0.76 1.92
N THR A 383 20.95 -1.12 1.97
CA THR A 383 20.37 -1.86 3.08
C THR A 383 20.55 -3.36 2.87
N LYS A 384 21.20 -4.03 3.83
CA LYS A 384 21.45 -5.48 3.81
C LYS A 384 20.45 -6.21 4.72
N TYR A 385 19.88 -7.29 4.19
CA TYR A 385 18.92 -8.17 4.86
C TYR A 385 19.47 -9.58 4.92
N TYR A 386 19.50 -10.16 6.12
CA TYR A 386 19.93 -11.53 6.35
C TYR A 386 18.72 -12.38 6.75
N PRO A 387 18.44 -13.49 6.05
CA PRO A 387 17.47 -14.45 6.54
C PRO A 387 17.84 -14.96 7.93
N THR A 388 16.90 -14.87 8.88
CA THR A 388 17.16 -15.13 10.32
C THR A 388 17.45 -16.61 10.62
N PHE A 389 16.94 -17.53 9.78
CA PHE A 389 17.17 -18.97 9.95
C PHE A 389 18.64 -19.38 9.89
N GLN A 390 19.52 -18.50 9.38
CA GLN A 390 20.97 -18.74 9.31
C GLN A 390 21.66 -18.58 10.66
N PHE A 391 20.98 -18.03 11.66
CA PHE A 391 21.54 -17.71 12.97
C PHE A 391 20.86 -18.53 14.06
N ASN A 392 21.55 -18.64 15.20
CA ASN A 392 21.00 -19.23 16.41
C ASN A 392 19.77 -18.45 16.90
N THR A 393 18.98 -19.06 17.80
CA THR A 393 17.68 -18.50 18.23
C THR A 393 17.77 -17.09 18.83
N ASP A 394 18.89 -16.77 19.48
CA ASP A 394 19.17 -15.47 20.08
C ASP A 394 19.94 -14.51 19.15
N LEU A 395 20.19 -14.92 17.91
CA LEU A 395 20.92 -14.19 16.87
C LEU A 395 22.38 -13.86 17.25
N SER A 396 22.95 -14.58 18.23
CA SER A 396 24.30 -14.34 18.74
C SER A 396 25.40 -14.84 17.81
N ASP A 397 25.14 -15.89 17.02
CA ASP A 397 26.09 -16.52 16.10
C ASP A 397 25.35 -17.18 14.93
N VAL A 398 26.07 -17.57 13.88
CA VAL A 398 25.60 -18.38 12.75
C VAL A 398 25.40 -19.83 13.21
N ASP A 399 24.31 -20.48 12.78
CA ASP A 399 24.14 -21.91 12.99
C ASP A 399 25.18 -22.68 12.13
N PRO A 400 26.11 -23.45 12.74
CA PRO A 400 27.18 -24.11 12.00
C PRO A 400 26.68 -25.07 10.92
N ASN A 401 25.56 -25.75 11.14
CA ASN A 401 24.99 -26.68 10.16
C ASN A 401 24.42 -25.91 8.96
N VAL A 402 23.74 -24.80 9.22
CA VAL A 402 23.23 -23.93 8.16
C VAL A 402 24.38 -23.32 7.36
N GLY A 403 25.47 -22.92 8.02
CA GLY A 403 26.68 -22.42 7.38
C GLY A 403 27.30 -23.40 6.40
N ASN A 404 27.49 -24.66 6.82
CA ASN A 404 28.03 -25.72 5.97
C ASN A 404 27.13 -26.00 4.74
N VAL A 405 25.81 -25.97 4.93
CA VAL A 405 24.87 -26.15 3.81
C VAL A 405 24.90 -24.96 2.86
N ASN A 406 24.97 -23.73 3.38
CA ASN A 406 25.07 -22.52 2.57
C ASN A 406 26.30 -22.54 1.67
N GLU A 407 27.47 -22.97 2.17
CA GLU A 407 28.70 -23.06 1.37
C GLU A 407 28.49 -23.93 0.12
N VAL A 408 27.89 -25.11 0.30
CA VAL A 408 27.59 -26.04 -0.79
C VAL A 408 26.54 -25.47 -1.76
N LEU A 409 25.50 -24.81 -1.24
CA LEU A 409 24.42 -24.27 -2.06
C LEU A 409 24.85 -23.06 -2.87
N ILE A 410 25.64 -22.15 -2.28
CA ILE A 410 26.15 -20.96 -2.95
C ILE A 410 27.03 -21.39 -4.12
N ASP A 411 27.90 -22.39 -3.95
CA ASP A 411 28.70 -22.93 -5.05
C ASP A 411 27.85 -23.61 -6.12
N LYS A 412 26.86 -24.40 -5.70
CA LYS A 412 25.93 -25.05 -6.62
C LYS A 412 25.14 -24.05 -7.47
N PHE A 413 24.84 -22.87 -6.92
CA PHE A 413 24.06 -21.84 -7.58
C PHE A 413 24.89 -20.66 -8.10
N ALA A 414 26.22 -20.73 -8.08
CA ALA A 414 27.10 -19.65 -8.52
C ALA A 414 26.84 -19.16 -9.96
N GLY A 415 26.27 -20.02 -10.82
CA GLY A 415 25.85 -19.66 -12.19
C GLY A 415 24.44 -19.07 -12.33
N ARG A 416 23.72 -18.80 -11.22
CA ARG A 416 22.36 -18.25 -11.22
C ARG A 416 22.33 -16.93 -10.46
N GLU A 417 22.15 -15.83 -11.19
CA GLU A 417 22.01 -14.51 -10.57
C GLU A 417 20.52 -14.15 -10.36
N PRO A 418 20.12 -13.66 -9.17
CA PRO A 418 20.92 -13.52 -7.93
C PRO A 418 21.09 -14.83 -7.15
N VAL A 419 22.33 -15.17 -6.77
CA VAL A 419 22.66 -16.44 -6.08
C VAL A 419 21.89 -16.59 -4.76
N ALA A 420 21.81 -15.51 -3.97
CA ALA A 420 21.09 -15.46 -2.71
C ALA A 420 19.61 -15.88 -2.85
N GLN A 421 18.96 -15.52 -3.96
CA GLN A 421 17.57 -15.89 -4.22
C GLN A 421 17.44 -17.38 -4.51
N ALA A 422 18.35 -17.96 -5.30
CA ALA A 422 18.35 -19.39 -5.60
C ALA A 422 18.60 -20.23 -4.34
N VAL A 423 19.55 -19.80 -3.50
CA VAL A 423 19.84 -20.44 -2.21
C VAL A 423 18.62 -20.37 -1.28
N GLN A 424 18.01 -19.20 -1.11
CA GLN A 424 16.81 -19.05 -0.29
C GLN A 424 15.65 -19.92 -0.80
N GLN A 425 15.40 -19.92 -2.10
CA GLN A 425 14.33 -20.74 -2.68
C GLN A 425 14.55 -22.23 -2.41
N TRP A 426 15.81 -22.69 -2.40
CA TRP A 426 16.13 -24.06 -2.02
C TRP A 426 15.73 -24.36 -0.57
N TRP A 427 16.08 -23.45 0.36
CA TRP A 427 15.70 -23.58 1.77
C TRP A 427 14.17 -23.58 1.98
N VAL A 428 13.44 -22.74 1.25
CA VAL A 428 11.99 -22.56 1.44
C VAL A 428 11.15 -23.63 0.73
N ARG A 429 11.68 -24.37 -0.25
CA ARG A 429 10.89 -25.35 -1.02
C ARG A 429 10.61 -26.61 -0.20
N SER A 430 9.33 -26.87 0.07
CA SER A 430 8.79 -28.02 0.82
C SER A 430 8.98 -29.38 0.13
N SER A 431 10.21 -29.84 -0.09
CA SER A 431 10.50 -31.26 -0.33
C SER A 431 11.94 -31.65 0.06
N PRO A 432 12.23 -31.80 1.36
CA PRO A 432 13.56 -32.21 1.84
C PRO A 432 13.90 -33.68 1.49
N VAL A 433 12.87 -34.52 1.33
CA VAL A 433 13.01 -35.99 1.40
C VAL A 433 13.79 -36.60 0.23
N LYS A 434 13.74 -36.03 -0.98
CA LYS A 434 14.47 -36.60 -2.14
C LYS A 434 15.92 -36.12 -2.27
N TRP A 435 16.32 -35.07 -1.54
CA TRP A 435 17.62 -34.42 -1.73
C TRP A 435 18.53 -34.49 -0.50
N CYS A 436 17.98 -34.56 0.73
CA CYS A 436 18.77 -34.82 1.93
C CYS A 436 19.57 -36.12 1.82
N SER A 437 19.02 -37.17 1.18
CA SER A 437 19.75 -38.43 0.97
C SER A 437 21.03 -38.29 0.14
N ARG A 438 21.10 -37.33 -0.80
CA ARG A 438 22.31 -37.06 -1.60
C ARG A 438 23.28 -36.09 -0.91
N LEU A 439 22.78 -35.18 -0.07
CA LEU A 439 23.60 -34.23 0.67
C LEU A 439 24.22 -34.85 1.92
N CYS A 440 23.45 -35.62 2.70
CA CYS A 440 23.97 -36.39 3.86
C CYS A 440 25.03 -37.41 3.43
N PHE A 441 24.90 -38.02 2.25
CA PHE A 441 25.89 -38.93 1.69
C PHE A 441 27.20 -38.23 1.26
N ARG A 442 27.13 -36.94 0.89
CA ARG A 442 28.32 -36.12 0.58
C ARG A 442 28.96 -35.47 1.81
N LEU A 443 28.17 -35.23 2.87
CA LEU A 443 28.60 -34.57 4.10
C LEU A 443 28.91 -35.54 5.26
N GLY A 444 28.81 -36.86 5.04
CA GLY A 444 29.16 -37.88 6.03
C GLY A 444 28.22 -37.96 7.24
N MET A 445 26.99 -37.46 7.13
CA MET A 445 26.01 -37.47 8.24
C MET A 445 25.16 -38.76 8.24
N GLN A 446 25.06 -39.44 9.39
CA GLN A 446 24.28 -40.68 9.55
C GLN A 446 22.77 -40.41 9.70
N PHE A 447 21.95 -41.28 9.09
CA PHE A 447 20.49 -41.29 9.22
C PHE A 447 20.08 -41.86 10.59
N GLY A 448 19.76 -40.99 11.55
CA GLY A 448 19.16 -41.36 12.84
C GLY A 448 17.64 -41.17 12.85
N VAL A 449 16.90 -42.28 12.88
CA VAL A 449 15.50 -42.46 13.33
C VAL A 449 14.49 -41.33 12.98
N LEU A 450 14.23 -41.11 11.69
CA LEU A 450 13.12 -40.26 11.21
C LEU A 450 12.04 -41.07 10.45
N GLY A 451 11.89 -42.35 10.81
CA GLY A 451 11.04 -43.30 10.09
C GLY A 451 9.57 -43.37 10.52
N TYR A 452 9.17 -42.82 11.68
CA TYR A 452 7.85 -43.16 12.26
C TYR A 452 6.92 -41.99 12.64
N ALA A 453 7.30 -40.72 12.44
CA ALA A 453 6.48 -39.58 12.90
C ALA A 453 5.81 -38.74 11.79
N VAL A 454 5.79 -39.18 10.53
CA VAL A 454 5.37 -38.32 9.40
C VAL A 454 3.94 -38.59 8.89
N SER A 455 3.19 -39.54 9.46
CA SER A 455 1.86 -39.89 8.94
C SER A 455 0.68 -39.09 9.51
N TRP A 456 0.85 -38.22 10.52
CA TRP A 456 -0.30 -37.60 11.21
C TRP A 456 -0.41 -36.07 11.15
N TRP A 457 0.48 -35.37 10.45
CA TRP A 457 0.42 -33.90 10.34
C TRP A 457 0.54 -33.44 8.88
N TRP A 458 -0.41 -33.85 8.04
CA TRP A 458 -0.61 -33.27 6.72
C TRP A 458 -1.88 -32.41 6.73
N SER A 459 -1.70 -31.12 7.00
CA SER A 459 -2.68 -30.08 6.67
C SER A 459 -1.98 -29.06 5.76
N PRO A 460 -2.57 -28.65 4.62
CA PRO A 460 -1.96 -27.72 3.65
C PRO A 460 -1.67 -26.29 4.17
N TRP A 461 -1.88 -26.04 5.47
CA TRP A 461 -1.96 -24.71 6.08
C TRP A 461 -0.90 -24.48 7.16
N SER A 462 0.18 -25.28 7.18
CA SER A 462 1.31 -25.05 8.08
C SER A 462 2.34 -24.13 7.41
N SER A 463 2.70 -23.04 8.09
CA SER A 463 3.73 -22.10 7.63
C SER A 463 5.07 -22.83 7.38
N PRO A 464 5.79 -22.55 6.28
CA PRO A 464 7.05 -23.23 5.94
C PRO A 464 8.11 -23.15 7.05
N CYS A 465 8.08 -22.12 7.91
CA CYS A 465 9.00 -21.97 9.05
C CYS A 465 8.90 -23.10 10.10
N ARG A 466 7.75 -23.75 10.29
CA ARG A 466 7.65 -24.89 11.23
C ARG A 466 8.29 -26.16 10.68
N CYS A 467 8.32 -26.35 9.36
CA CYS A 467 9.01 -27.49 8.74
C CYS A 467 10.53 -27.35 8.81
N MET A 468 11.08 -26.12 8.76
CA MET A 468 12.53 -25.89 8.86
C MET A 468 13.08 -26.23 10.26
N ARG A 469 12.34 -25.93 11.34
CA ARG A 469 12.73 -26.33 12.71
C ARG A 469 12.70 -27.85 12.95
N CYS A 470 11.87 -28.61 12.23
CA CYS A 470 11.79 -30.06 12.41
C CYS A 470 12.98 -30.83 11.81
N LEU A 471 13.80 -30.20 10.97
CA LEU A 471 14.99 -30.84 10.36
C LEU A 471 16.25 -30.75 11.25
N VAL A 472 16.25 -29.94 12.31
CA VAL A 472 17.50 -29.58 13.04
C VAL A 472 17.43 -29.88 14.55
N CYS A 473 16.29 -30.30 15.10
CA CYS A 473 16.20 -30.69 16.51
C CYS A 473 16.34 -32.21 16.72
N SER A 474 17.57 -32.69 16.91
CA SER A 474 17.84 -33.81 17.83
C SER A 474 19.31 -33.81 18.28
N SER A 475 19.62 -32.99 19.29
CA SER A 475 20.79 -33.20 20.14
C SER A 475 20.43 -32.75 21.56
N ALA A 476 19.78 -33.62 22.31
CA ALA A 476 19.68 -33.50 23.76
C ALA A 476 19.44 -34.88 24.38
N ASP A 477 20.34 -35.21 25.29
CA ASP A 477 20.22 -36.16 26.41
C ASP A 477 20.26 -37.66 26.12
N SER A 478 21.48 -38.19 26.11
CA SER A 478 21.77 -39.51 26.67
C SER A 478 23.17 -39.50 27.29
N ASP A 479 23.26 -38.98 28.52
CA ASP A 479 24.27 -39.41 29.50
C ASP A 479 23.69 -39.22 30.91
N MET A 480 23.44 -40.38 31.56
CA MET A 480 22.85 -40.68 32.88
C MET A 480 21.34 -40.54 33.07
#